data_AF-A0A930A1W2-F1
#
_entry.id   AF-A0A930A1W2-F1
#
_cell.length_a   1.000
_cell.length_b   1.000
_cell.length_c   1.000
_cell.angle_alpha   90.00
_cell.angle_beta   90.00
_cell.angle_gamma   90.00
#
_symmetry.space_group_name_H-M   'P 1'
#
loop_
_entity.id
_entity.type
_entity.pdbx_description
1 polymer ?
#
loop_
_entity_poly.entity_id
_entity_poly.type
_entity_poly.pdbx_seq_one_letter_code
_entity_poly.pdbx_strand_id
1 'polypeptide(L)'
;MTDNTKKSNNLFNFATSELSQDAFFCWSLNWLAVKEDPEDPYYKYGKAMLDLFLGEHKKDIYKEVEVLKQFNRIDVLVLFKDNQDNQYALIIEDKTNTSEHDEQIKKYREKLNEELSKNQDIGYGNLPGNQIYTAYVKTGIMYSRDLFMKNTVNTVVDFDDLFKFLNKFHEGSEQTIAIINSNIFIDYYEYLQKIDNFRNNIRENFDNNHYVDSYQYKCEEPHLDNHKNIFVEPYAQYYLLKELFGECDKNLNSSKDLNNNEKISKPRIYSGSNNDGSKWTQYCFWEKQFESDIFQHKKNEHEENEHEYYALFWRIDNATMNKKVYPYLALRYYDKNINKYPLVSNDGNNQVEYRHNIFEKLKNFIDKKYNIKYTIDDKEIFIEKNSRVGSVEKNLLYIPIRNLDGIPLDEISKVLQNINSEITTFCRTEIKI
;
A
#
# COMPACT_ATOMS: atom_id res chain seq x y z
N MET A 1 -1.35 11.31 40.66
CA MET A 1 -1.16 12.57 39.94
C MET A 1 -2.27 12.66 38.93
N THR A 2 -2.92 13.82 38.81
CA THR A 2 -4.17 14.02 38.06
C THR A 2 -4.01 13.65 36.58
N ASP A 3 -4.67 12.58 36.17
CA ASP A 3 -4.87 12.25 34.76
C ASP A 3 -5.91 13.23 34.20
N ASN A 4 -5.41 14.23 33.49
CA ASN A 4 -6.20 15.22 32.75
C ASN A 4 -5.95 14.98 31.27
N THR A 5 -6.29 13.79 30.76
CA THR A 5 -6.51 13.53 29.33
C THR A 5 -7.71 14.36 28.86
N LYS A 6 -7.50 15.68 28.76
CA LYS A 6 -8.48 16.62 28.23
C LYS A 6 -8.85 16.13 26.83
N LYS A 7 -10.09 15.64 26.69
CA LYS A 7 -10.66 15.20 25.40
C LYS A 7 -10.38 16.28 24.35
N SER A 8 -9.47 15.99 23.41
CA SER A 8 -9.07 16.98 22.41
C SER A 8 -10.10 17.03 21.28
N ASN A 9 -10.55 18.23 20.94
CA ASN A 9 -11.48 18.48 19.86
C ASN A 9 -10.73 18.82 18.57
N ASN A 10 -10.00 17.82 18.04
CA ASN A 10 -9.16 17.96 16.86
C ASN A 10 -9.99 17.73 15.58
N LEU A 11 -9.92 18.68 14.64
CA LEU A 11 -10.71 18.68 13.39
C LEU A 11 -10.50 17.40 12.55
N PHE A 12 -9.26 16.93 12.44
CA PHE A 12 -8.90 15.81 11.57
C PHE A 12 -9.26 14.44 12.16
N ASN A 13 -9.74 14.38 13.41
CA ASN A 13 -10.44 13.18 13.90
C ASN A 13 -11.77 12.94 13.14
N PHE A 14 -12.37 13.99 12.55
CA PHE A 14 -13.63 13.91 11.80
C PHE A 14 -13.41 14.08 10.30
N ALA A 15 -12.41 14.87 9.91
CA ALA A 15 -12.07 15.22 8.53
C ALA A 15 -10.98 14.27 7.98
N THR A 16 -11.23 12.96 7.97
CA THR A 16 -10.23 11.93 7.62
C THR A 16 -10.16 11.59 6.13
N SER A 17 -10.86 12.35 5.28
CA SER A 17 -10.93 12.10 3.83
C SER A 17 -9.79 12.76 3.07
N GLU A 18 -9.50 12.26 1.87
CA GLU A 18 -8.58 12.87 0.88
C GLU A 18 -8.90 14.37 0.69
N LEU A 19 -10.18 14.73 0.54
CA LEU A 19 -10.63 16.14 0.41
C LEU A 19 -10.19 17.09 1.55
N SER A 20 -10.04 16.57 2.76
CA SER A 20 -9.63 17.34 3.92
C SER A 20 -8.11 17.53 3.95
N GLN A 21 -7.39 16.52 3.48
CA GLN A 21 -5.95 16.58 3.27
C GLN A 21 -5.59 17.52 2.11
N ASP A 22 -6.33 17.49 0.98
CA ASP A 22 -6.21 18.47 -0.11
C ASP A 22 -6.31 19.90 0.43
N ALA A 23 -7.32 20.15 1.28
CA ALA A 23 -7.54 21.47 1.87
C ALA A 23 -6.37 21.89 2.77
N PHE A 24 -5.81 20.95 3.53
CA PHE A 24 -4.63 21.20 4.38
C PHE A 24 -3.40 21.54 3.54
N PHE A 25 -3.16 20.83 2.43
CA PHE A 25 -2.05 21.12 1.52
C PHE A 25 -2.23 22.47 0.82
N CYS A 26 -3.44 22.77 0.32
CA CYS A 26 -3.76 24.09 -0.22
C CYS A 26 -3.49 25.19 0.81
N TRP A 27 -3.98 25.03 2.04
CA TRP A 27 -3.77 25.99 3.13
C TRP A 27 -2.27 26.19 3.43
N SER A 28 -1.50 25.11 3.44
CA SER A 28 -0.05 25.14 3.71
C SER A 28 0.72 25.88 2.62
N LEU A 29 0.41 25.61 1.36
CA LEU A 29 1.10 26.20 0.20
C LEU A 29 0.67 27.66 -0.04
N ASN A 30 -0.57 28.01 0.25
CA ASN A 30 -1.13 29.35 0.02
C ASN A 30 -0.47 30.43 0.89
N TRP A 31 0.30 30.06 1.93
CA TRP A 31 1.13 31.02 2.66
C TRP A 31 2.12 31.77 1.76
N LEU A 32 2.61 31.14 0.69
CA LEU A 32 3.48 31.79 -0.29
C LEU A 32 2.77 32.85 -1.15
N ALA A 33 1.43 32.80 -1.23
CA ALA A 33 0.63 33.78 -1.95
C ALA A 33 0.22 34.97 -1.07
N VAL A 34 0.10 34.77 0.25
CA VAL A 34 -0.43 35.77 1.19
C VAL A 34 0.63 36.41 2.09
N LYS A 35 1.85 35.86 2.14
CA LYS A 35 2.98 36.42 2.87
C LYS A 35 4.07 36.86 1.91
N GLU A 36 4.54 38.08 2.08
CA GLU A 36 5.63 38.64 1.27
C GLU A 36 6.98 38.59 2.00
N ASP A 37 6.97 38.66 3.34
CA ASP A 37 8.19 38.66 4.16
C ASP A 37 8.80 37.24 4.23
N PRO A 38 10.00 37.03 3.65
CA PRO A 38 10.67 35.73 3.69
C PRO A 38 11.05 35.27 5.10
N GLU A 39 11.10 36.19 6.06
CA GLU A 39 11.42 35.88 7.45
C GLU A 39 10.20 35.43 8.27
N ASP A 40 8.97 35.65 7.78
CA ASP A 40 7.73 35.22 8.43
C ASP A 40 7.71 33.68 8.58
N PRO A 41 7.41 33.14 9.78
CA PRO A 41 7.34 31.70 10.02
C PRO A 41 6.45 30.94 9.02
N TYR A 42 5.32 31.53 8.64
CA TYR A 42 4.36 30.93 7.70
C TYR A 42 4.87 30.97 6.26
N TYR A 43 5.62 32.01 5.87
CA TYR A 43 6.30 32.02 4.57
C TYR A 43 7.34 30.90 4.51
N LYS A 44 8.19 30.77 5.55
CA LYS A 44 9.19 29.69 5.66
C LYS A 44 8.54 28.31 5.59
N TYR A 45 7.41 28.12 6.26
CA TYR A 45 6.62 26.89 6.20
C TYR A 45 6.07 26.61 4.79
N GLY A 46 5.40 27.58 4.16
CA GLY A 46 4.88 27.44 2.80
C GLY A 46 5.98 27.14 1.78
N LYS A 47 7.12 27.83 1.87
CA LYS A 47 8.31 27.57 1.04
C LYS A 47 8.81 26.15 1.24
N ALA A 48 9.00 25.73 2.49
CA ALA A 48 9.52 24.41 2.79
C ALA A 48 8.56 23.29 2.37
N MET A 49 7.24 23.54 2.43
CA MET A 49 6.21 22.62 1.93
C MET A 49 6.28 22.47 0.41
N LEU A 50 6.43 23.58 -0.32
CA LEU A 50 6.62 23.55 -1.78
C LEU A 50 7.94 22.86 -2.15
N ASP A 51 9.02 23.13 -1.42
CA ASP A 51 10.32 22.46 -1.58
C ASP A 51 10.20 20.94 -1.36
N LEU A 52 9.45 20.51 -0.34
CA LEU A 52 9.19 19.09 -0.06
C LEU A 52 8.55 18.40 -1.26
N PHE A 53 7.52 19.01 -1.86
CA PHE A 53 6.82 18.42 -3.00
C PHE A 53 7.58 18.53 -4.32
N LEU A 54 8.44 19.55 -4.50
CA LEU A 54 9.31 19.65 -5.67
C LEU A 54 10.54 18.73 -5.59
N GLY A 55 10.93 18.31 -4.39
CA GLY A 55 12.11 17.47 -4.17
C GLY A 55 13.37 18.13 -4.73
N GLU A 56 14.10 17.42 -5.59
CA GLU A 56 15.31 17.94 -6.26
C GLU A 56 15.03 19.07 -7.27
N HIS A 57 13.77 19.33 -7.60
CA HIS A 57 13.37 20.39 -8.53
C HIS A 57 13.00 21.71 -7.86
N LYS A 58 13.25 21.83 -6.54
CA LYS A 58 13.02 23.06 -5.78
C LYS A 58 13.73 24.27 -6.39
N LYS A 59 13.19 25.46 -6.14
CA LYS A 59 13.77 26.74 -6.55
C LYS A 59 14.26 27.52 -5.34
N ASP A 60 15.18 28.43 -5.59
CA ASP A 60 15.65 29.35 -4.55
C ASP A 60 14.55 30.33 -4.15
N ILE A 61 13.78 30.81 -5.13
CA ILE A 61 12.72 31.81 -4.98
C ILE A 61 11.48 31.35 -5.73
N TYR A 62 10.31 31.57 -5.12
CA TYR A 62 9.00 31.41 -5.74
C TYR A 62 8.29 32.76 -5.79
N LYS A 63 7.89 33.19 -6.98
CA LYS A 63 7.12 34.41 -7.24
C LYS A 63 5.74 34.05 -7.77
N GLU A 64 4.76 34.93 -7.54
CA GLU A 64 3.40 34.81 -8.07
C GLU A 64 2.80 33.39 -7.87
N VAL A 65 2.95 32.88 -6.65
CA VAL A 65 2.44 31.55 -6.32
C VAL A 65 0.91 31.57 -6.31
N GLU A 66 0.31 30.69 -7.10
CA GLU A 66 -1.13 30.48 -7.17
C GLU A 66 -1.45 29.02 -6.84
N VAL A 67 -2.40 28.80 -5.94
CA VAL A 67 -2.79 27.47 -5.47
C VAL A 67 -4.24 27.21 -5.85
N LEU A 68 -4.45 26.22 -6.72
CA LEU A 68 -5.75 25.85 -7.25
C LEU A 68 -6.16 24.48 -6.70
N LYS A 69 -7.28 24.44 -5.98
CA LYS A 69 -7.87 23.21 -5.46
C LYS A 69 -8.75 22.55 -6.51
N GLN A 70 -8.58 21.24 -6.73
CA GLN A 70 -9.45 20.42 -7.60
C GLN A 70 -9.58 20.93 -9.04
N PHE A 71 -8.55 21.61 -9.55
CA PHE A 71 -8.55 22.15 -10.91
C PHE A 71 -8.56 21.00 -11.93
N ASN A 72 -9.65 20.86 -12.68
CA ASN A 72 -9.87 19.75 -13.60
C ASN A 72 -9.56 18.36 -12.99
N ARG A 73 -10.01 18.14 -11.74
CA ARG A 73 -9.80 16.90 -10.96
C ARG A 73 -8.38 16.66 -10.46
N ILE A 74 -7.44 17.59 -10.68
CA ILE A 74 -6.15 17.58 -9.98
C ILE A 74 -6.38 18.01 -8.54
N ASP A 75 -6.02 17.18 -7.57
CA ASP A 75 -6.27 17.43 -6.14
C ASP A 75 -5.75 18.81 -5.71
N VAL A 76 -4.46 19.08 -5.95
CA VAL A 76 -3.83 20.39 -5.77
C VAL A 76 -2.91 20.72 -6.95
N LEU A 77 -3.13 21.89 -7.57
CA LEU A 77 -2.26 22.45 -8.60
C LEU A 77 -1.61 23.72 -8.05
N VAL A 78 -0.28 23.81 -8.11
CA VAL A 78 0.48 25.01 -7.75
C VAL A 78 1.13 25.57 -9.01
N LEU A 79 0.91 26.86 -9.27
CA LEU A 79 1.54 27.61 -10.35
C LEU A 79 2.48 28.64 -9.73
N PHE A 80 3.66 28.82 -10.28
CA PHE A 80 4.63 29.79 -9.75
C PHE A 80 5.65 30.21 -10.81
N LYS A 81 6.35 31.31 -10.54
CA LYS A 81 7.52 31.76 -11.30
C LYS A 81 8.81 31.61 -10.48
N ASP A 82 9.91 31.30 -11.15
CA ASP A 82 11.24 31.44 -10.56
C ASP A 82 11.75 32.89 -10.65
N ASN A 83 12.96 33.15 -10.15
CA ASN A 83 13.59 34.47 -10.21
C ASN A 83 13.82 35.01 -11.64
N GLN A 84 13.91 34.16 -12.67
CA GLN A 84 13.99 34.57 -14.08
C GLN A 84 12.61 34.74 -14.76
N ASP A 85 11.52 34.71 -14.00
CA ASP A 85 10.14 34.78 -14.51
C ASP A 85 9.74 33.59 -15.39
N ASN A 86 10.46 32.47 -15.30
CA ASN A 86 10.03 31.22 -15.94
C ASN A 86 8.81 30.69 -15.17
N GLN A 87 7.77 30.31 -15.90
CA GLN A 87 6.57 29.72 -15.32
C GLN A 87 6.73 28.22 -15.09
N TYR A 88 6.16 27.73 -13.99
CA TYR A 88 6.15 26.33 -13.60
C TYR A 88 4.79 25.92 -13.08
N ALA A 89 4.51 24.62 -13.18
CA ALA A 89 3.39 23.97 -12.53
C ALA A 89 3.87 22.78 -11.70
N LEU A 90 3.24 22.58 -10.55
CA LEU A 90 3.34 21.38 -9.74
C LEU A 90 1.94 20.79 -9.57
N ILE A 91 1.76 19.58 -10.10
CA ILE A 91 0.57 18.75 -9.88
C ILE A 91 0.85 17.89 -8.65
N ILE A 92 0.02 17.99 -7.62
CA ILE A 92 0.11 17.16 -6.42
C ILE A 92 -1.10 16.23 -6.43
N GLU A 93 -0.82 14.93 -6.50
CA GLU A 93 -1.80 13.88 -6.30
C GLU A 93 -1.77 13.41 -4.86
N ASP A 94 -2.90 13.55 -4.19
CA ASP A 94 -3.14 13.21 -2.81
C ASP A 94 -3.73 11.79 -2.71
N LYS A 95 -3.22 10.99 -1.77
CA LYS A 95 -3.85 9.72 -1.39
C LYS A 95 -3.83 9.53 0.12
N THR A 96 -4.94 9.03 0.66
CA THR A 96 -4.96 8.51 2.05
C THR A 96 -4.82 7.00 2.01
N ASN A 97 -5.89 6.30 1.66
CA ASN A 97 -5.97 4.85 1.72
C ASN A 97 -6.00 4.17 0.34
N THR A 98 -6.11 4.95 -0.73
CA THR A 98 -6.17 4.44 -2.10
C THR A 98 -4.80 4.56 -2.78
N SER A 99 -4.67 3.98 -3.98
CA SER A 99 -3.48 4.14 -4.81
C SER A 99 -3.86 4.86 -6.10
N GLU A 100 -2.85 5.41 -6.78
CA GLU A 100 -2.97 5.85 -8.17
C GLU A 100 -3.67 4.77 -9.01
N HIS A 101 -4.61 5.19 -9.85
CA HIS A 101 -5.25 4.32 -10.83
C HIS A 101 -5.48 5.05 -12.16
N ASP A 102 -5.67 4.26 -13.21
CA ASP A 102 -6.00 4.71 -14.56
C ASP A 102 -5.03 5.73 -15.18
N GLU A 103 -3.75 5.72 -14.82
CA GLU A 103 -2.74 6.67 -15.30
C GLU A 103 -3.15 8.14 -15.06
N GLN A 104 -3.86 8.43 -13.96
CA GLN A 104 -4.47 9.74 -13.71
C GLN A 104 -3.45 10.88 -13.75
N ILE A 105 -2.28 10.72 -13.12
CA ILE A 105 -1.26 11.77 -13.02
C ILE A 105 -0.67 12.08 -14.41
N LYS A 106 -0.45 11.04 -15.21
CA LYS A 106 0.01 11.19 -16.60
C LYS A 106 -1.02 11.94 -17.43
N LYS A 107 -2.31 11.58 -17.31
CA LYS A 107 -3.42 12.28 -17.99
C LYS A 107 -3.51 13.75 -17.56
N TYR A 108 -3.32 14.06 -16.29
CA TYR A 108 -3.29 15.45 -15.81
C TYR A 108 -2.15 16.24 -16.42
N ARG A 109 -0.93 15.67 -16.44
CA ARG A 109 0.23 16.31 -17.05
C ARG A 109 0.05 16.59 -18.54
N GLU A 110 -0.51 15.63 -19.29
CA GLU A 110 -0.76 15.78 -20.73
C GLU A 110 -1.82 16.83 -21.06
N LYS A 111 -2.85 16.98 -20.20
CA LYS A 111 -3.97 17.89 -20.43
C LYS A 111 -3.80 19.28 -19.83
N LEU A 112 -2.84 19.48 -18.91
CA LEU A 112 -2.72 20.70 -18.12
C LEU A 112 -2.74 21.98 -18.97
N ASN A 113 -1.93 22.04 -20.03
CA ASN A 113 -1.87 23.23 -20.89
C ASN A 113 -3.20 23.52 -21.62
N GLU A 114 -3.90 22.48 -22.07
CA GLU A 114 -5.21 22.63 -22.70
C GLU A 114 -6.20 23.25 -21.70
N GLU A 115 -6.21 22.76 -20.47
CA GLU A 115 -7.16 23.21 -19.44
C GLU A 115 -6.84 24.62 -18.93
N LEU A 116 -5.56 24.95 -18.74
CA LEU A 116 -5.15 26.31 -18.39
C LEU A 116 -5.56 27.32 -19.47
N SER A 117 -5.46 26.95 -20.75
CA SER A 117 -5.85 27.84 -21.86
C SER A 117 -7.35 28.18 -21.90
N LYS A 118 -8.20 27.36 -21.25
CA LYS A 118 -9.65 27.61 -21.15
C LYS A 118 -9.97 28.70 -20.12
N ASN A 119 -9.03 29.06 -19.25
CA ASN A 119 -9.23 30.04 -18.19
C ASN A 119 -8.15 31.13 -18.26
N GLN A 120 -8.41 32.15 -19.09
CA GLN A 120 -7.45 33.21 -19.41
C GLN A 120 -7.01 34.03 -18.19
N ASP A 121 -7.82 34.06 -17.13
CA ASP A 121 -7.53 34.83 -15.91
C ASP A 121 -6.37 34.24 -15.10
N ILE A 122 -6.04 32.96 -15.28
CA ILE A 122 -4.95 32.29 -14.56
C ILE A 122 -3.58 32.81 -15.05
N GLY A 123 -3.44 33.20 -16.32
CA GLY A 123 -2.18 33.77 -16.84
C GLY A 123 -1.01 32.78 -16.98
N TYR A 124 -1.25 31.47 -16.79
CA TYR A 124 -0.29 30.39 -17.05
C TYR A 124 -0.73 29.57 -18.26
N GLY A 125 0.22 29.12 -19.09
CA GLY A 125 -0.07 28.26 -20.24
C GLY A 125 1.16 27.99 -21.10
N ASN A 126 1.03 27.07 -22.06
CA ASN A 126 2.13 26.66 -22.95
C ASN A 126 3.41 26.20 -22.19
N LEU A 127 3.24 25.61 -21.01
CA LEU A 127 4.34 25.12 -20.19
C LEU A 127 5.00 23.91 -20.89
N PRO A 128 6.32 23.95 -21.18
CA PRO A 128 7.05 22.79 -21.64
C PRO A 128 7.05 21.69 -20.57
N GLY A 129 7.14 20.43 -21.01
CA GLY A 129 6.99 19.28 -20.10
C GLY A 129 8.01 19.24 -18.95
N ASN A 130 9.19 19.84 -19.10
CA ASN A 130 10.21 19.96 -18.04
C ASN A 130 9.94 21.08 -17.02
N GLN A 131 8.87 21.86 -17.21
CA GLN A 131 8.35 22.86 -16.27
C GLN A 131 7.05 22.41 -15.59
N ILE A 132 6.56 21.20 -15.90
CA ILE A 132 5.41 20.57 -15.24
C ILE A 132 5.94 19.42 -14.38
N TYR A 133 5.95 19.65 -13.07
CA TYR A 133 6.37 18.69 -12.06
C TYR A 133 5.16 17.95 -11.48
N THR A 134 5.39 16.73 -11.00
CA THR A 134 4.37 15.90 -10.34
C THR A 134 4.85 15.38 -9.00
N ALA A 135 4.01 15.50 -7.97
CA ALA A 135 4.21 14.92 -6.65
C ALA A 135 3.11 13.90 -6.35
N TYR A 136 3.49 12.74 -5.81
CA TYR A 136 2.55 11.76 -5.25
C TYR A 136 2.72 11.73 -3.73
N VAL A 137 1.69 12.14 -3.01
CA VAL A 137 1.72 12.26 -1.55
C VAL A 137 0.76 11.25 -0.96
N LYS A 138 1.26 10.37 -0.07
CA LYS A 138 0.42 9.36 0.57
C LYS A 138 0.65 9.24 2.07
N THR A 139 -0.43 9.42 2.84
CA THR A 139 -0.42 9.35 4.31
C THR A 139 -0.81 7.97 4.86
N GLY A 140 -1.52 7.15 4.07
CA GLY A 140 -1.76 5.75 4.41
C GLY A 140 -0.59 4.84 4.05
N ILE A 141 -0.90 3.55 3.83
CA ILE A 141 0.11 2.51 3.59
C ILE A 141 0.63 2.58 2.16
N MET A 142 1.96 2.59 2.01
CA MET A 142 2.64 2.46 0.72
C MET A 142 2.77 0.98 0.33
N TYR A 143 1.78 0.47 -0.40
CA TYR A 143 1.84 -0.85 -1.02
C TYR A 143 2.77 -0.86 -2.23
N SER A 144 3.06 -2.04 -2.81
CA SER A 144 4.04 -2.15 -3.90
C SER A 144 3.72 -1.28 -5.11
N ARG A 145 2.43 -1.04 -5.41
CA ARG A 145 2.02 -0.13 -6.49
C ARG A 145 2.39 1.32 -6.19
N ASP A 146 2.27 1.74 -4.93
CA ASP A 146 2.62 3.11 -4.51
C ASP A 146 4.14 3.31 -4.56
N LEU A 147 4.92 2.29 -4.17
CA LEU A 147 6.38 2.34 -4.24
C LEU A 147 6.90 2.53 -5.68
N PHE A 148 6.16 2.01 -6.68
CA PHE A 148 6.49 2.17 -8.09
C PHE A 148 6.34 3.62 -8.58
N MET A 149 5.59 4.46 -7.87
CA MET A 149 5.40 5.87 -8.25
C MET A 149 6.72 6.64 -8.31
N LYS A 150 7.75 6.20 -7.58
CA LYS A 150 9.11 6.76 -7.64
C LYS A 150 9.72 6.74 -9.05
N ASN A 151 9.20 5.91 -9.96
CA ASN A 151 9.64 5.83 -11.35
C ASN A 151 8.75 6.60 -12.34
N THR A 152 7.59 7.12 -11.90
CA THR A 152 6.58 7.72 -12.77
C THR A 152 6.33 9.20 -12.48
N VAL A 153 6.62 9.66 -11.26
CA VAL A 153 6.48 11.06 -10.84
C VAL A 153 7.82 11.67 -10.46
N ASN A 154 7.86 13.00 -10.36
CA ASN A 154 9.08 13.71 -9.95
C ASN A 154 9.41 13.49 -8.47
N THR A 155 8.39 13.50 -7.61
CA THR A 155 8.57 13.38 -6.16
C THR A 155 7.53 12.43 -5.57
N VAL A 156 7.96 11.57 -4.65
CA VAL A 156 7.06 10.79 -3.80
C VAL A 156 7.30 11.21 -2.37
N VAL A 157 6.23 11.54 -1.65
CA VAL A 157 6.26 11.87 -0.22
C VAL A 157 5.36 10.89 0.50
N ASP A 158 5.94 10.01 1.30
CA ASP A 158 5.17 9.11 2.15
C ASP A 158 4.85 9.73 3.52
N PHE A 159 4.18 8.96 4.36
CA PHE A 159 3.82 9.39 5.71
C PHE A 159 5.04 9.80 6.55
N ASP A 160 6.13 9.03 6.50
CA ASP A 160 7.30 9.28 7.33
C ASP A 160 8.01 10.55 6.86
N ASP A 161 8.10 10.77 5.54
CA ASP A 161 8.61 12.01 4.95
C ASP A 161 7.81 13.24 5.41
N LEU A 162 6.48 13.18 5.28
CA LEU A 162 5.58 14.29 5.64
C LEU A 162 5.58 14.55 7.15
N PHE A 163 5.49 13.51 7.97
CA PHE A 163 5.44 13.67 9.43
C PHE A 163 6.76 14.23 9.97
N LYS A 164 7.91 13.72 9.48
CA LYS A 164 9.23 14.28 9.81
C LYS A 164 9.37 15.73 9.35
N PHE A 165 8.80 16.09 8.20
CA PHE A 165 8.77 17.46 7.74
C PHE A 165 7.97 18.36 8.68
N LEU A 166 6.71 18.00 8.99
CA LEU A 166 5.83 18.79 9.85
C LEU A 166 6.40 18.93 11.27
N ASN A 167 7.08 17.90 11.77
CA ASN A 167 7.75 17.95 13.06
C ASN A 167 8.76 19.11 13.14
N LYS A 168 9.41 19.52 12.05
CA LYS A 168 10.33 20.68 12.07
C LYS A 168 9.63 22.04 12.28
N PHE A 169 8.30 22.07 12.27
CA PHE A 169 7.50 23.28 12.44
C PHE A 169 6.64 23.29 13.71
N HIS A 170 6.75 22.23 14.52
CA HIS A 170 6.05 22.07 15.79
C HIS A 170 6.92 22.54 16.97
N GLU A 171 6.32 23.19 17.97
CA GLU A 171 7.03 23.81 19.11
C GLU A 171 7.91 22.82 19.90
N GLY A 172 7.51 21.56 19.99
CA GLY A 172 8.24 20.53 20.74
C GLY A 172 9.43 19.88 20.02
N SER A 173 9.85 20.39 18.87
CA SER A 173 10.86 19.73 18.02
C SER A 173 12.29 20.18 18.27
N GLU A 174 13.21 19.22 18.33
CA GLU A 174 14.66 19.47 18.50
C GLU A 174 15.31 20.13 17.28
N GLN A 175 14.68 20.05 16.11
CA GLN A 175 15.19 20.58 14.84
C GLN A 175 14.22 21.62 14.25
N THR A 176 13.64 22.45 15.13
CA THR A 176 12.67 23.48 14.74
C THR A 176 13.27 24.50 13.77
N ILE A 177 12.66 24.63 12.59
CA ILE A 177 12.99 25.68 11.61
C ILE A 177 12.24 26.98 11.96
N ALA A 178 10.95 26.87 12.23
CA ALA A 178 10.07 27.96 12.67
C ALA A 178 8.83 27.35 13.34
N ILE A 179 8.17 28.05 14.27
CA ILE A 179 6.99 27.52 14.96
C ILE A 179 5.72 28.00 14.26
N ILE A 180 4.84 27.07 13.89
CA ILE A 180 3.53 27.36 13.31
C ILE A 180 2.44 27.23 14.38
N ASN A 181 2.06 28.36 14.96
CA ASN A 181 1.02 28.44 15.98
C ASN A 181 -0.38 28.65 15.36
N SER A 182 -0.83 27.67 14.58
CA SER A 182 -2.15 27.64 13.97
C SER A 182 -2.86 26.36 14.39
N ASN A 183 -4.12 26.46 14.84
CA ASN A 183 -4.93 25.29 15.19
C ASN A 183 -5.09 24.32 14.01
N ILE A 184 -5.09 24.82 12.76
CA ILE A 184 -5.16 23.96 11.57
C ILE A 184 -3.90 23.08 11.46
N PHE A 185 -2.72 23.67 11.68
CA PHE A 185 -1.45 22.95 11.66
C PHE A 185 -1.33 22.00 12.84
N ILE A 186 -1.60 22.48 14.04
CA ILE A 186 -1.50 21.69 15.28
C ILE A 186 -2.45 20.50 15.21
N ASP A 187 -3.71 20.70 14.79
CA ASP A 187 -4.66 19.61 14.66
C ASP A 187 -4.19 18.56 13.64
N TYR A 188 -3.66 18.98 12.48
CA TYR A 188 -3.17 18.02 11.47
C TYR A 188 -1.93 17.26 11.95
N TYR A 189 -0.97 17.97 12.57
CA TYR A 189 0.22 17.37 13.14
C TYR A 189 -0.12 16.36 14.24
N GLU A 190 -0.97 16.72 15.20
CA GLU A 190 -1.42 15.81 16.27
C GLU A 190 -2.18 14.60 15.70
N TYR A 191 -2.95 14.77 14.64
CA TYR A 191 -3.63 13.68 13.96
C TYR A 191 -2.63 12.67 13.37
N LEU A 192 -1.61 13.15 12.65
CA LEU A 192 -0.56 12.26 12.14
C LEU A 192 0.28 11.66 13.27
N GLN A 193 0.57 12.41 14.33
CA GLN A 193 1.30 11.90 15.50
C GLN A 193 0.56 10.72 16.17
N LYS A 194 -0.77 10.77 16.26
CA LYS A 194 -1.55 9.63 16.77
C LYS A 194 -1.39 8.38 15.89
N ILE A 195 -1.37 8.55 14.57
CA ILE A 195 -1.13 7.46 13.62
C ILE A 195 0.29 6.93 13.80
N ASP A 196 1.30 7.79 13.93
CA ASP A 196 2.69 7.39 14.12
C ASP A 196 2.88 6.61 15.43
N ASN A 197 2.34 7.11 16.54
CA ASN A 197 2.35 6.42 17.83
C ASN A 197 1.69 5.05 17.76
N PHE A 198 0.56 4.94 17.06
CA PHE A 198 -0.10 3.65 16.84
C PHE A 198 0.79 2.69 16.04
N ARG A 199 1.40 3.15 14.94
CA ARG A 199 2.32 2.36 14.12
C ARG A 199 3.56 1.91 14.92
N ASN A 200 4.12 2.79 15.76
CA ASN A 200 5.27 2.47 16.62
C ASN A 200 4.93 1.42 17.67
N ASN A 201 3.74 1.46 18.27
CA ASN A 201 3.30 0.40 19.19
C ASN A 201 3.24 -0.98 18.49
N ILE A 202 2.75 -1.03 17.23
CA ILE A 202 2.78 -2.28 16.45
C ILE A 202 4.21 -2.77 16.24
N ARG A 203 5.12 -1.87 15.83
CA ARG A 203 6.53 -2.18 15.61
C ARG A 203 7.17 -2.74 16.87
N GLU A 204 7.02 -2.05 18.00
CA GLU A 204 7.54 -2.48 19.30
C GLU A 204 6.99 -3.83 19.76
N ASN A 205 5.70 -4.10 19.55
CA ASN A 205 5.12 -5.41 19.88
C ASN A 205 5.77 -6.51 19.05
N PHE A 206 5.94 -6.29 17.74
CA PHE A 206 6.51 -7.29 16.84
C PHE A 206 8.01 -7.49 17.11
N ASP A 207 8.75 -6.43 17.45
CA ASP A 207 10.15 -6.51 17.89
C ASP A 207 10.32 -7.33 19.18
N ASN A 208 9.28 -7.34 20.03
CA ASN A 208 9.19 -8.18 21.22
C ASN A 208 8.56 -9.56 20.95
N ASN A 209 8.34 -9.93 19.68
CA ASN A 209 7.73 -11.19 19.26
C ASN A 209 6.29 -11.41 19.75
N HIS A 210 5.57 -10.32 20.03
CA HIS A 210 4.16 -10.34 20.41
C HIS A 210 3.27 -10.03 19.20
N TYR A 211 2.70 -11.08 18.62
CA TYR A 211 1.76 -10.96 17.48
C TYR A 211 0.32 -11.22 17.91
N VAL A 212 0.12 -11.76 19.11
CA VAL A 212 -1.18 -11.81 19.75
C VAL A 212 -1.20 -10.81 20.89
N ASP A 213 -2.33 -10.12 21.00
CA ASP A 213 -2.56 -9.20 22.09
C ASP A 213 -2.59 -9.99 23.42
N SER A 214 -1.50 -9.95 24.17
CA SER A 214 -1.34 -10.66 25.44
C SER A 214 -1.60 -9.73 26.63
N TYR A 215 -2.82 -9.20 26.84
CA TYR A 215 -3.05 -8.39 28.06
C TYR A 215 -4.42 -8.56 28.75
N GLN A 216 -4.36 -9.02 30.00
CA GLN A 216 -5.18 -8.52 31.10
C GLN A 216 -4.58 -7.18 31.57
N TYR A 217 -5.32 -6.06 31.58
CA TYR A 217 -5.59 -5.25 32.79
C TYR A 217 -6.51 -4.04 32.52
N LYS A 218 -7.10 -3.54 33.63
CA LYS A 218 -8.11 -2.48 33.77
C LYS A 218 -7.79 -1.19 33.00
N CYS A 219 -8.78 -0.69 32.26
CA CYS A 219 -8.89 0.74 31.93
C CYS A 219 -10.01 1.36 32.78
N GLU A 220 -9.72 2.51 33.40
CA GLU A 220 -10.68 3.36 34.13
C GLU A 220 -11.34 4.44 33.23
N GLU A 221 -11.27 4.29 31.91
CA GLU A 221 -11.93 5.17 30.93
C GLU A 221 -12.97 4.43 30.06
N PRO A 222 -14.29 4.65 30.23
CA PRO A 222 -15.34 3.80 29.65
C PRO A 222 -15.67 3.99 28.15
N HIS A 223 -14.96 4.84 27.40
CA HIS A 223 -15.46 5.29 26.08
C HIS A 223 -14.49 5.15 24.90
N LEU A 224 -13.34 4.49 25.08
CA LEU A 224 -12.56 3.90 23.98
C LEU A 224 -12.17 2.46 24.36
N ASP A 225 -13.17 1.69 24.78
CA ASP A 225 -13.01 0.31 25.22
C ASP A 225 -13.04 -0.64 24.01
N ASN A 226 -11.95 -1.39 23.76
CA ASN A 226 -11.92 -2.78 23.26
C ASN A 226 -10.52 -3.16 22.70
N HIS A 227 -9.65 -3.75 23.50
CA HIS A 227 -8.44 -4.43 22.97
C HIS A 227 -8.87 -5.71 22.24
N LYS A 228 -8.74 -5.68 20.91
CA LYS A 228 -9.24 -6.62 19.89
C LYS A 228 -8.10 -6.90 18.92
N ASN A 229 -8.05 -8.13 18.40
CA ASN A 229 -7.22 -8.59 17.28
C ASN A 229 -6.59 -7.44 16.44
N ILE A 230 -5.30 -7.16 16.65
CA ILE A 230 -4.60 -6.04 15.99
C ILE A 230 -4.55 -6.15 14.46
N PHE A 231 -4.67 -7.37 13.91
CA PHE A 231 -4.73 -7.61 12.47
C PHE A 231 -6.10 -7.30 11.86
N VAL A 232 -7.03 -6.69 12.58
CA VAL A 232 -8.12 -5.93 11.92
C VAL A 232 -7.59 -4.65 11.28
N GLU A 233 -6.45 -4.14 11.78
CA GLU A 233 -5.81 -2.92 11.28
C GLU A 233 -4.91 -3.24 10.09
N PRO A 234 -5.13 -2.64 8.91
CA PRO A 234 -4.34 -2.92 7.71
C PRO A 234 -2.85 -2.71 7.88
N TYR A 235 -2.43 -1.76 8.73
CA TYR A 235 -1.01 -1.50 8.97
C TYR A 235 -0.32 -2.70 9.62
N ALA A 236 -0.96 -3.35 10.59
CA ALA A 236 -0.42 -4.56 11.23
C ALA A 236 -0.21 -5.69 10.21
N GLN A 237 -1.19 -5.88 9.32
CA GLN A 237 -1.12 -6.87 8.26
C GLN A 237 0.02 -6.55 7.27
N TYR A 238 0.10 -5.31 6.81
CA TYR A 238 1.15 -4.85 5.91
C TYR A 238 2.54 -5.00 6.54
N TYR A 239 2.70 -4.51 7.76
CA TYR A 239 3.98 -4.48 8.45
C TYR A 239 4.49 -5.91 8.69
N LEU A 240 3.65 -6.84 9.15
CA LEU A 240 4.06 -8.25 9.31
C LEU A 240 4.54 -8.85 7.98
N LEU A 241 3.78 -8.67 6.89
CA LEU A 241 4.19 -9.21 5.59
C LEU A 241 5.47 -8.57 5.04
N LYS A 242 5.66 -7.26 5.29
CA LYS A 242 6.88 -6.53 4.92
C LYS A 242 8.09 -7.08 5.67
N GLU A 243 8.00 -7.31 6.97
CA GLU A 243 9.11 -7.87 7.76
C GLU A 243 9.41 -9.32 7.37
N LEU A 244 8.38 -10.13 7.10
CA LEU A 244 8.56 -11.53 6.73
C LEU A 244 9.20 -11.72 5.36
N PHE A 245 8.88 -10.88 4.37
CA PHE A 245 9.25 -11.12 2.97
C PHE A 245 10.08 -10.00 2.32
N GLY A 246 10.35 -8.91 3.04
CA GLY A 246 11.06 -7.74 2.55
C GLY A 246 10.23 -6.79 1.69
N GLU A 247 10.79 -5.63 1.36
CA GLU A 247 10.19 -4.71 0.39
C GLU A 247 10.25 -5.31 -1.02
N CYS A 248 9.11 -5.35 -1.69
CA CYS A 248 9.05 -5.74 -3.08
C CYS A 248 9.86 -4.78 -3.95
N ASP A 249 10.63 -5.34 -4.88
CA ASP A 249 11.53 -4.63 -5.78
C ASP A 249 10.83 -3.41 -6.45
N LYS A 250 11.47 -2.23 -6.42
CA LYS A 250 10.87 -0.93 -6.83
C LYS A 250 10.46 -0.87 -8.30
N ASN A 251 10.79 -1.89 -9.09
CA ASN A 251 10.49 -2.02 -10.50
C ASN A 251 9.37 -3.05 -10.68
N LEU A 252 8.12 -2.63 -10.95
CA LEU A 252 6.96 -3.52 -11.06
C LEU A 252 6.92 -4.37 -12.36
N ASN A 253 7.87 -4.17 -13.27
CA ASN A 253 7.93 -4.91 -14.52
C ASN A 253 8.21 -6.39 -14.27
N SER A 254 7.40 -7.28 -14.87
CA SER A 254 7.68 -8.72 -14.93
C SER A 254 9.13 -8.95 -15.35
N SER A 255 9.89 -9.73 -14.57
CA SER A 255 11.21 -10.17 -15.02
C SER A 255 11.01 -11.11 -16.20
N LYS A 256 11.54 -10.75 -17.37
CA LYS A 256 11.76 -11.73 -18.43
C LYS A 256 12.93 -12.59 -17.97
N ASP A 257 12.71 -13.89 -17.80
CA ASP A 257 13.83 -14.80 -17.65
C ASP A 257 14.68 -14.72 -18.92
N LEU A 258 15.99 -14.51 -18.75
CA LEU A 258 16.96 -14.33 -19.85
C LEU A 258 17.05 -15.55 -20.78
N ASN A 259 16.46 -16.69 -20.40
CA ASN A 259 16.55 -17.95 -21.13
C ASN A 259 15.21 -18.54 -21.59
N ASN A 260 14.05 -18.00 -21.20
CA ASN A 260 12.75 -18.48 -21.68
C ASN A 260 11.77 -17.30 -21.68
N ASN A 261 10.92 -17.18 -22.71
CA ASN A 261 9.89 -16.13 -22.85
C ASN A 261 8.76 -16.21 -21.78
N GLU A 262 9.05 -16.68 -20.57
CA GLU A 262 8.11 -16.75 -19.46
C GLU A 262 7.99 -15.40 -18.75
N LYS A 263 6.75 -14.92 -18.61
CA LYS A 263 6.43 -13.68 -17.91
C LYS A 263 6.01 -14.00 -16.48
N ILE A 264 6.98 -14.12 -15.57
CA ILE A 264 6.72 -14.25 -14.13
C ILE A 264 6.59 -12.84 -13.55
N SER A 265 5.48 -12.56 -12.87
CA SER A 265 5.32 -11.26 -12.21
C SER A 265 6.20 -11.17 -10.97
N LYS A 266 6.71 -9.97 -10.71
CA LYS A 266 7.56 -9.74 -9.53
C LYS A 266 6.73 -9.81 -8.25
N PRO A 267 7.36 -10.14 -7.12
CA PRO A 267 6.67 -10.15 -5.85
C PRO A 267 6.01 -8.81 -5.55
N ARG A 268 4.81 -8.82 -4.95
CA ARG A 268 4.06 -7.61 -4.60
C ARG A 268 3.22 -7.79 -3.34
N ILE A 269 3.19 -6.77 -2.49
CA ILE A 269 2.26 -6.63 -1.36
C ILE A 269 1.13 -5.69 -1.75
N TYR A 270 -0.10 -6.12 -1.55
CA TYR A 270 -1.31 -5.33 -1.78
C TYR A 270 -2.45 -5.77 -0.86
N SER A 271 -3.44 -4.91 -0.69
CA SER A 271 -4.61 -5.17 0.14
C SER A 271 -5.90 -5.27 -0.66
N GLY A 272 -6.93 -5.80 -0.02
CA GLY A 272 -8.30 -5.73 -0.50
C GLY A 272 -9.31 -5.87 0.63
N SER A 273 -10.54 -6.23 0.27
CA SER A 273 -11.61 -6.41 1.24
C SER A 273 -12.41 -7.66 0.89
N ASN A 274 -12.85 -8.37 1.92
CA ASN A 274 -13.82 -9.43 1.80
C ASN A 274 -15.23 -8.81 1.59
N ASN A 275 -16.18 -9.64 1.18
CA ASN A 275 -17.57 -9.21 0.96
C ASN A 275 -18.26 -8.64 2.22
N ASP A 276 -17.78 -9.01 3.41
CA ASP A 276 -18.26 -8.50 4.69
C ASP A 276 -17.57 -7.18 5.12
N GLY A 277 -16.70 -6.63 4.27
CA GLY A 277 -15.94 -5.40 4.51
C GLY A 277 -14.63 -5.59 5.28
N SER A 278 -14.36 -6.80 5.82
CA SER A 278 -13.10 -7.06 6.52
C SER A 278 -11.91 -6.93 5.58
N LYS A 279 -10.82 -6.34 6.07
CA LYS A 279 -9.60 -6.08 5.30
C LYS A 279 -8.66 -7.27 5.34
N TRP A 280 -8.01 -7.51 4.20
CA TRP A 280 -6.92 -8.46 4.08
C TRP A 280 -5.74 -7.81 3.35
N THR A 281 -4.55 -8.33 3.61
CA THR A 281 -3.31 -7.95 2.92
C THR A 281 -2.60 -9.20 2.49
N GLN A 282 -2.02 -9.21 1.28
CA GLN A 282 -1.30 -10.36 0.77
C GLN A 282 0.02 -9.99 0.11
N TYR A 283 0.97 -10.91 0.22
CA TYR A 283 2.23 -10.95 -0.48
C TYR A 283 2.15 -12.03 -1.57
N CYS A 284 2.05 -11.61 -2.83
CA CYS A 284 2.13 -12.50 -4.00
C CYS A 284 3.59 -12.66 -4.40
N PHE A 285 4.10 -13.88 -4.47
CA PHE A 285 5.49 -14.17 -4.86
C PHE A 285 5.60 -14.95 -6.18
N TRP A 286 4.48 -15.45 -6.69
CA TRP A 286 4.44 -16.18 -7.94
C TRP A 286 3.12 -15.88 -8.64
N GLU A 287 3.22 -15.47 -9.90
CA GLU A 287 2.08 -15.36 -10.82
C GLU A 287 2.60 -15.78 -12.19
N LYS A 288 1.98 -16.82 -12.75
CA LYS A 288 2.37 -17.35 -14.06
C LYS A 288 1.13 -17.45 -14.94
N GLN A 289 1.29 -17.05 -16.19
CA GLN A 289 0.26 -17.25 -17.20
C GLN A 289 0.14 -18.73 -17.52
N PHE A 290 -1.07 -19.24 -17.67
CA PHE A 290 -1.25 -20.57 -18.24
C PHE A 290 -0.71 -20.61 -19.68
N GLU A 291 -0.05 -21.70 -20.07
CA GLU A 291 0.52 -21.82 -21.41
C GLU A 291 -0.55 -21.76 -22.50
N SER A 292 -0.36 -20.83 -23.44
CA SER A 292 -1.31 -20.51 -24.50
C SER A 292 -1.52 -21.64 -25.51
N ASP A 293 -0.54 -22.53 -25.66
CA ASP A 293 -0.55 -23.57 -26.69
C ASP A 293 -1.57 -24.68 -26.38
N ILE A 294 -2.07 -24.74 -25.14
CA ILE A 294 -3.11 -25.66 -24.73
C ILE A 294 -4.51 -25.09 -25.05
N PHE A 295 -4.69 -23.77 -25.22
CA PHE A 295 -6.00 -23.08 -25.31
C PHE A 295 -6.42 -22.68 -26.74
N GLN A 296 -6.10 -23.47 -27.76
CA GLN A 296 -6.34 -23.08 -29.17
C GLN A 296 -7.81 -23.06 -29.65
N HIS A 297 -8.82 -23.25 -28.79
CA HIS A 297 -10.22 -23.27 -29.23
C HIS A 297 -11.15 -22.40 -28.38
N LYS A 298 -11.26 -21.13 -28.79
CA LYS A 298 -12.52 -20.41 -29.11
C LYS A 298 -12.18 -18.94 -29.38
N LYS A 299 -11.76 -18.65 -30.61
CA LYS A 299 -11.69 -17.28 -31.13
C LYS A 299 -13.11 -16.81 -31.44
N ASN A 300 -13.77 -16.18 -30.48
CA ASN A 300 -14.87 -15.27 -30.78
C ASN A 300 -14.27 -13.88 -30.94
N GLU A 301 -14.56 -13.19 -32.05
CA GLU A 301 -13.94 -11.93 -32.48
C GLU A 301 -14.23 -10.71 -31.55
N HIS A 302 -14.84 -10.91 -30.38
CA HIS A 302 -15.34 -9.84 -29.51
C HIS A 302 -14.94 -9.93 -28.03
N GLU A 303 -14.19 -10.95 -27.59
CA GLU A 303 -13.66 -11.00 -26.22
C GLU A 303 -12.16 -10.71 -26.26
N GLU A 304 -11.76 -9.55 -25.74
CA GLU A 304 -10.35 -9.24 -25.51
C GLU A 304 -9.71 -10.35 -24.65
N ASN A 305 -8.56 -10.84 -25.08
CA ASN A 305 -7.84 -11.93 -24.43
C ASN A 305 -7.41 -11.53 -22.99
N GLU A 306 -8.26 -11.74 -21.99
CA GLU A 306 -7.79 -11.85 -20.61
C GLU A 306 -6.89 -13.08 -20.54
N HIS A 307 -5.58 -12.86 -20.61
CA HIS A 307 -4.60 -13.89 -20.29
C HIS A 307 -4.99 -14.54 -18.94
N GLU A 308 -5.15 -15.86 -18.92
CA GLU A 308 -5.50 -16.58 -17.71
C GLU A 308 -4.23 -16.83 -16.90
N TYR A 309 -4.26 -16.58 -15.59
CA TYR A 309 -3.11 -16.75 -14.69
C TYR A 309 -3.49 -17.61 -13.49
N TYR A 310 -2.49 -18.24 -12.89
CA TYR A 310 -2.55 -18.71 -11.52
C TYR A 310 -1.51 -17.99 -10.67
N ALA A 311 -1.79 -17.87 -9.37
CA ALA A 311 -0.92 -17.18 -8.43
C ALA A 311 -0.73 -17.94 -7.13
N LEU A 312 0.43 -17.74 -6.50
CA LEU A 312 0.73 -18.19 -5.15
C LEU A 312 1.05 -16.98 -4.27
N PHE A 313 0.41 -16.94 -3.12
CA PHE A 313 0.56 -15.82 -2.20
C PHE A 313 0.36 -16.22 -0.75
N TRP A 314 0.99 -15.45 0.14
CA TRP A 314 0.69 -15.42 1.55
C TRP A 314 -0.33 -14.31 1.83
N ARG A 315 -1.42 -14.61 2.53
CA ARG A 315 -2.43 -13.62 2.91
C ARG A 315 -2.64 -13.61 4.42
N ILE A 316 -2.61 -12.42 5.01
CA ILE A 316 -3.17 -12.17 6.33
C ILE A 316 -4.63 -11.77 6.17
N ASP A 317 -5.49 -12.49 6.87
CA ASP A 317 -6.92 -12.29 6.84
C ASP A 317 -7.53 -12.75 8.18
N ASN A 318 -8.82 -12.48 8.34
CA ASN A 318 -9.54 -12.62 9.58
C ASN A 318 -10.65 -13.66 9.44
N ALA A 319 -10.62 -14.69 10.28
CA ALA A 319 -11.66 -15.72 10.32
C ALA A 319 -12.61 -15.45 11.49
N THR A 320 -13.91 -15.47 11.22
CA THR A 320 -14.93 -15.41 12.27
C THR A 320 -15.27 -16.83 12.75
N MET A 321 -15.01 -17.11 14.03
CA MET A 321 -15.41 -18.34 14.71
C MET A 321 -16.11 -18.01 16.03
N ASN A 322 -17.32 -18.54 16.25
CA ASN A 322 -18.11 -18.30 17.47
C ASN A 322 -18.26 -16.81 17.82
N LYS A 323 -18.55 -15.97 16.83
CA LYS A 323 -18.65 -14.49 16.94
C LYS A 323 -17.35 -13.79 17.38
N LYS A 324 -16.23 -14.49 17.40
CA LYS A 324 -14.88 -13.93 17.63
C LYS A 324 -14.09 -13.93 16.32
N VAL A 325 -13.34 -12.87 16.10
CA VAL A 325 -12.49 -12.71 14.92
C VAL A 325 -11.08 -13.13 15.29
N TYR A 326 -10.49 -14.05 14.52
CA TYR A 326 -9.13 -14.55 14.72
C TYR A 326 -8.30 -14.32 13.47
N PRO A 327 -7.11 -13.74 13.60
CA PRO A 327 -6.24 -13.52 12.48
C PRO A 327 -5.48 -14.79 12.12
N TYR A 328 -5.18 -14.92 10.83
CA TYR A 328 -4.39 -16.02 10.31
C TYR A 328 -3.54 -15.56 9.13
N LEU A 329 -2.44 -16.29 8.93
CA LEU A 329 -1.58 -16.21 7.75
C LEU A 329 -1.78 -17.51 6.95
N ALA A 330 -2.07 -17.40 5.66
CA ALA A 330 -2.30 -18.56 4.81
C ALA A 330 -1.54 -18.47 3.49
N LEU A 331 -0.87 -19.56 3.11
CA LEU A 331 -0.37 -19.76 1.76
C LEU A 331 -1.51 -20.30 0.91
N ARG A 332 -1.78 -19.66 -0.23
CA ARG A 332 -2.88 -20.02 -1.11
C ARG A 332 -2.45 -20.13 -2.55
N TYR A 333 -3.12 -21.05 -3.26
CA TYR A 333 -3.21 -21.11 -4.71
C TYR A 333 -4.45 -20.35 -5.16
N TYR A 334 -4.33 -19.55 -6.22
CA TYR A 334 -5.43 -18.85 -6.84
C TYR A 334 -5.54 -19.14 -8.33
N ASP A 335 -6.78 -19.39 -8.77
CA ASP A 335 -7.18 -19.48 -10.17
C ASP A 335 -8.62 -18.96 -10.32
N LYS A 336 -8.75 -17.77 -10.93
CA LYS A 336 -10.04 -17.10 -11.20
C LYS A 336 -11.04 -17.99 -11.95
N ASN A 337 -10.54 -18.83 -12.86
CA ASN A 337 -11.35 -19.58 -13.81
C ASN A 337 -11.47 -21.06 -13.45
N ILE A 338 -11.03 -21.49 -12.27
CA ILE A 338 -11.05 -22.90 -11.86
C ILE A 338 -12.45 -23.54 -11.96
N ASN A 339 -13.51 -22.76 -11.72
CA ASN A 339 -14.90 -23.23 -11.80
C ASN A 339 -15.49 -23.17 -13.21
N LYS A 340 -14.89 -22.43 -14.14
CA LYS A 340 -15.29 -22.45 -15.56
C LYS A 340 -14.93 -23.79 -16.22
N TYR A 341 -13.97 -24.51 -15.63
CA TYR A 341 -13.40 -25.75 -16.16
C TYR A 341 -13.50 -26.87 -15.10
N PRO A 342 -14.72 -27.39 -14.80
CA PRO A 342 -14.92 -28.43 -13.79
C PRO A 342 -14.36 -29.79 -14.23
N LEU A 343 -13.83 -30.57 -13.28
CA LEU A 343 -13.18 -31.89 -13.46
C LEU A 343 -13.94 -32.88 -14.36
N VAL A 344 -15.27 -32.79 -14.41
CA VAL A 344 -16.12 -33.69 -15.20
C VAL A 344 -16.40 -33.05 -16.55
N SER A 345 -15.46 -33.16 -17.49
CA SER A 345 -15.80 -32.98 -18.90
C SER A 345 -16.38 -34.30 -19.42
N ASN A 346 -17.58 -34.29 -19.99
CA ASN A 346 -18.13 -35.42 -20.76
C ASN A 346 -17.36 -35.63 -22.09
N ASP A 347 -16.39 -34.76 -22.35
CA ASP A 347 -15.79 -34.46 -23.63
C ASP A 347 -14.29 -34.84 -23.68
N GLY A 348 -13.69 -35.24 -22.55
CA GLY A 348 -12.26 -35.60 -22.45
C GLY A 348 -11.29 -34.42 -22.59
N ASN A 349 -11.61 -33.24 -22.04
CA ASN A 349 -10.79 -32.04 -22.22
C ASN A 349 -9.57 -31.98 -21.27
N ASN A 350 -8.38 -32.26 -21.81
CA ASN A 350 -7.09 -32.22 -21.09
C ASN A 350 -6.79 -30.89 -20.36
N GLN A 351 -7.39 -29.76 -20.76
CA GLN A 351 -7.18 -28.44 -20.12
C GLN A 351 -7.71 -28.36 -18.69
N VAL A 352 -8.88 -28.97 -18.45
CA VAL A 352 -9.54 -29.05 -17.13
C VAL A 352 -8.67 -29.82 -16.15
N GLU A 353 -8.14 -30.96 -16.63
CA GLU A 353 -7.26 -31.83 -15.86
C GLU A 353 -5.94 -31.13 -15.56
N TYR A 354 -5.35 -30.42 -16.53
CA TYR A 354 -4.11 -29.65 -16.33
C TYR A 354 -4.25 -28.61 -15.21
N ARG A 355 -5.30 -27.76 -15.22
CA ARG A 355 -5.53 -26.75 -14.18
C ARG A 355 -5.70 -27.35 -12.79
N HIS A 356 -6.50 -28.42 -12.67
CA HIS A 356 -6.70 -29.10 -11.38
C HIS A 356 -5.42 -29.81 -10.91
N ASN A 357 -4.64 -30.37 -11.84
CA ASN A 357 -3.39 -31.07 -11.56
C ASN A 357 -2.33 -30.14 -10.94
N ILE A 358 -2.29 -28.85 -11.28
CA ILE A 358 -1.36 -27.89 -10.66
C ILE A 358 -1.58 -27.82 -9.15
N PHE A 359 -2.82 -27.60 -8.71
CA PHE A 359 -3.14 -27.53 -7.29
C PHE A 359 -2.83 -28.85 -6.57
N GLU A 360 -3.23 -29.99 -7.13
CA GLU A 360 -2.97 -31.31 -6.52
C GLU A 360 -1.47 -31.61 -6.42
N LYS A 361 -0.68 -31.26 -7.45
CA LYS A 361 0.79 -31.37 -7.41
C LYS A 361 1.40 -30.53 -6.31
N LEU A 362 0.99 -29.26 -6.19
CA LEU A 362 1.45 -28.35 -5.13
C LEU A 362 1.05 -28.87 -3.75
N LYS A 363 -0.19 -29.33 -3.60
CA LYS A 363 -0.71 -29.87 -2.34
C LYS A 363 0.06 -31.12 -1.93
N ASN A 364 0.29 -32.05 -2.86
CA ASN A 364 1.11 -33.25 -2.62
C ASN A 364 2.57 -32.92 -2.26
N PHE A 365 3.17 -31.94 -2.95
CA PHE A 365 4.53 -31.48 -2.64
C PHE A 365 4.60 -30.94 -1.21
N ILE A 366 3.67 -30.05 -0.86
CA ILE A 366 3.59 -29.45 0.47
C ILE A 366 3.29 -30.52 1.51
N ASP A 367 2.37 -31.44 1.23
CA ASP A 367 1.97 -32.42 2.21
C ASP A 367 3.11 -33.40 2.52
N LYS A 368 3.85 -33.83 1.49
CA LYS A 368 5.01 -34.69 1.67
C LYS A 368 6.13 -34.02 2.47
N LYS A 369 6.30 -32.70 2.33
CA LYS A 369 7.43 -31.97 2.90
C LYS A 369 7.13 -31.29 4.24
N TYR A 370 5.89 -30.87 4.46
CA TYR A 370 5.48 -29.99 5.55
C TYR A 370 4.27 -30.48 6.38
N ASN A 371 3.57 -31.55 5.96
CA ASN A 371 2.42 -32.10 6.73
C ASN A 371 2.83 -32.89 7.98
N ILE A 372 4.11 -32.91 8.32
CA ILE A 372 4.63 -33.50 9.55
C ILE A 372 5.02 -32.34 10.46
N LYS A 373 4.18 -32.04 11.46
CA LYS A 373 4.49 -31.25 12.67
C LYS A 373 5.68 -30.30 12.49
N TYR A 374 5.60 -29.36 11.56
CA TYR A 374 6.72 -28.44 11.36
C TYR A 374 6.73 -27.52 12.58
N THR A 375 7.77 -27.65 13.37
CA THR A 375 7.97 -26.85 14.57
C THR A 375 8.98 -25.75 14.30
N ILE A 376 8.64 -24.53 14.71
CA ILE A 376 9.63 -23.48 14.92
C ILE A 376 9.73 -23.32 16.43
N ASP A 377 10.94 -23.44 16.99
CA ASP A 377 11.17 -23.42 18.45
C ASP A 377 10.23 -24.37 19.21
N ASP A 378 10.17 -25.64 18.76
CA ASP A 378 9.31 -26.72 19.30
C ASP A 378 7.78 -26.45 19.27
N LYS A 379 7.32 -25.34 18.65
CA LYS A 379 5.90 -25.01 18.48
C LYS A 379 5.38 -25.44 17.11
N GLU A 380 4.33 -26.25 17.07
CA GLU A 380 3.62 -26.57 15.82
C GLU A 380 2.90 -25.33 15.28
N ILE A 381 3.38 -24.82 14.13
CA ILE A 381 2.87 -23.56 13.56
C ILE A 381 1.74 -23.75 12.55
N PHE A 382 1.70 -24.88 11.84
CA PHE A 382 0.67 -25.15 10.83
C PHE A 382 -0.51 -25.92 11.40
N ILE A 383 -1.71 -25.64 10.91
CA ILE A 383 -2.88 -26.48 11.13
C ILE A 383 -3.53 -26.86 9.80
N GLU A 384 -4.20 -28.01 9.78
CA GLU A 384 -4.99 -28.41 8.63
C GLU A 384 -6.24 -27.52 8.51
N LYS A 385 -6.41 -26.90 7.33
CA LYS A 385 -7.63 -26.14 7.01
C LYS A 385 -7.98 -26.23 5.54
N ASN A 386 -8.90 -27.13 5.23
CA ASN A 386 -9.38 -27.33 3.87
C ASN A 386 -10.16 -26.11 3.35
N SER A 387 -9.98 -25.81 2.06
CA SER A 387 -10.75 -24.77 1.37
C SER A 387 -12.18 -25.22 1.13
N ARG A 388 -13.08 -24.23 0.99
CA ARG A 388 -14.45 -24.49 0.53
C ARG A 388 -14.41 -25.11 -0.87
N VAL A 389 -15.26 -26.10 -1.11
CA VAL A 389 -15.43 -26.73 -2.42
C VAL A 389 -15.79 -25.64 -3.45
N GLY A 390 -15.12 -25.66 -4.60
CA GLY A 390 -15.33 -24.66 -5.67
C GLY A 390 -14.76 -23.27 -5.36
N SER A 391 -13.91 -23.11 -4.34
CA SER A 391 -13.23 -21.82 -4.15
C SER A 391 -12.17 -21.59 -5.23
N VAL A 392 -12.13 -20.36 -5.77
CA VAL A 392 -11.04 -19.86 -6.62
C VAL A 392 -9.74 -19.71 -5.85
N GLU A 393 -9.79 -19.72 -4.52
CA GLU A 393 -8.64 -19.68 -3.62
C GLU A 393 -8.56 -20.97 -2.78
N LYS A 394 -7.48 -21.73 -2.97
CA LYS A 394 -7.27 -22.98 -2.27
C LYS A 394 -6.11 -22.87 -1.27
N ASN A 395 -6.36 -23.21 -0.01
CA ASN A 395 -5.35 -23.23 1.04
C ASN A 395 -4.33 -24.33 0.77
N LEU A 396 -3.06 -23.97 0.89
CA LEU A 396 -1.94 -24.89 0.86
C LEU A 396 -1.36 -25.06 2.26
N LEU A 397 -1.11 -23.95 2.96
CA LEU A 397 -0.71 -23.90 4.38
C LEU A 397 -1.56 -22.88 5.13
N TYR A 398 -1.83 -23.14 6.40
CA TYR A 398 -2.61 -22.25 7.26
C TYR A 398 -1.98 -22.14 8.65
N ILE A 399 -1.75 -20.91 9.09
CA ILE A 399 -1.08 -20.56 10.34
C ILE A 399 -2.01 -19.61 11.11
N PRO A 400 -2.60 -20.04 12.24
CA PRO A 400 -3.19 -19.09 13.17
C PRO A 400 -2.09 -18.17 13.69
N ILE A 401 -2.27 -16.84 13.68
CA ILE A 401 -1.19 -15.92 14.09
C ILE A 401 -0.74 -16.21 15.54
N ARG A 402 -1.65 -16.68 16.41
CA ARG A 402 -1.31 -17.11 17.77
C ARG A 402 -0.26 -18.21 17.87
N ASN A 403 -0.08 -19.00 16.82
CA ASN A 403 0.94 -20.03 16.80
C ASN A 403 2.32 -19.45 16.48
N LEU A 404 2.39 -18.21 15.97
CA LEU A 404 3.64 -17.48 15.76
C LEU A 404 4.09 -16.72 17.01
N ASP A 405 3.21 -16.54 18.00
CA ASP A 405 3.47 -15.72 19.18
C ASP A 405 4.68 -16.22 20.00
N GLY A 406 5.55 -15.29 20.36
CA GLY A 406 6.82 -15.53 21.04
C GLY A 406 7.93 -16.10 20.16
N ILE A 407 7.73 -16.25 18.84
CA ILE A 407 8.76 -16.69 17.89
C ILE A 407 9.41 -15.47 17.23
N PRO A 408 10.75 -15.36 17.19
CA PRO A 408 11.45 -14.28 16.51
C PRO A 408 11.01 -14.08 15.05
N LEU A 409 10.79 -12.81 14.64
CA LEU A 409 10.37 -12.47 13.26
C LEU A 409 11.34 -13.01 12.20
N ASP A 410 12.65 -12.97 12.48
CA ASP A 410 13.70 -13.46 11.58
C ASP A 410 13.66 -14.98 11.40
N GLU A 411 13.35 -15.73 12.46
CA GLU A 411 13.12 -17.17 12.39
C GLU A 411 11.89 -17.52 11.56
N ILE A 412 10.76 -16.83 11.79
CA ILE A 412 9.55 -17.01 10.99
C ILE A 412 9.84 -16.67 9.53
N SER A 413 10.47 -15.53 9.28
CA SER A 413 10.86 -15.06 7.95
C SER A 413 11.70 -16.09 7.20
N LYS A 414 12.76 -16.61 7.83
CA LYS A 414 13.65 -17.62 7.25
C LYS A 414 12.89 -18.87 6.80
N VAL A 415 11.96 -19.36 7.62
CA VAL A 415 11.15 -20.54 7.29
C VAL A 415 10.22 -20.26 6.11
N LEU A 416 9.47 -19.16 6.16
CA LEU A 416 8.48 -18.84 5.12
C LEU A 416 9.16 -18.49 3.77
N GLN A 417 10.31 -17.83 3.80
CA GLN A 417 11.10 -17.57 2.59
C GLN A 417 11.72 -18.85 2.00
N ASN A 418 12.14 -19.81 2.84
CA ASN A 418 12.57 -21.11 2.36
C ASN A 418 11.41 -21.86 1.68
N ILE A 419 10.22 -21.85 2.27
CA ILE A 419 9.00 -22.41 1.66
C ILE A 419 8.75 -21.78 0.30
N ASN A 420 8.78 -20.44 0.19
CA ASN A 420 8.61 -19.74 -1.09
C ASN A 420 9.64 -20.20 -2.13
N SER A 421 10.92 -20.24 -1.76
CA SER A 421 12.02 -20.61 -2.67
C SER A 421 11.87 -22.03 -3.21
N GLU A 422 11.50 -22.97 -2.35
CA GLU A 422 11.28 -24.36 -2.73
C GLU A 422 10.04 -24.55 -3.60
N ILE A 423 8.94 -23.86 -3.28
CA ILE A 423 7.72 -23.89 -4.09
C ILE A 423 7.99 -23.26 -5.46
N THR A 424 8.65 -22.12 -5.52
CA THR A 424 9.07 -21.49 -6.78
C THR A 424 9.94 -22.42 -7.61
N THR A 425 10.87 -23.14 -6.97
CA THR A 425 11.70 -24.15 -7.66
C THR A 425 10.83 -25.29 -8.21
N PHE A 426 9.94 -25.84 -7.38
CA PHE A 426 9.00 -26.88 -7.79
C PHE A 426 8.09 -26.44 -8.95
N CYS A 427 7.58 -25.21 -8.91
CA CYS A 427 6.80 -24.63 -10.01
C CYS A 427 7.60 -24.54 -11.30
N ARG A 428 8.89 -24.23 -11.24
CA ARG A 428 9.75 -24.15 -12.44
C ARG A 428 10.13 -25.53 -13.00
N THR A 429 10.24 -26.57 -12.17
CA THR A 429 10.75 -27.88 -12.61
C THR A 429 9.66 -28.92 -12.86
N GLU A 430 8.61 -28.95 -12.05
CA GLU A 430 7.61 -30.05 -12.03
C GLU A 430 6.22 -29.63 -12.59
N ILE A 431 5.97 -28.33 -12.64
CA ILE A 431 4.75 -27.75 -13.24
C ILE A 431 5.14 -27.35 -14.67
N LYS A 432 5.15 -28.36 -15.54
CA LYS A 432 5.62 -28.26 -16.92
C LYS A 432 4.92 -27.17 -17.75
N ILE A 433 5.79 -26.60 -18.59
CA ILE A 433 5.55 -25.86 -19.84
C ILE A 433 4.86 -26.71 -20.91
#